data_AF-A0A257P1C9-F1
#
_entry.id   AF-A0A257P1C9-F1
#
_cell.length_a   1.000
_cell.length_b   1.000
_cell.length_c   1.000
_cell.angle_alpha   90.00
_cell.angle_beta   90.00
_cell.angle_gamma   90.00
#
_symmetry.space_group_name_H-M   'P 1'
#
loop_
_entity.id
_entity.type
_entity.pdbx_description
1 polymer ?
#
loop_
_entity_poly.entity_id
_entity_poly.type
_entity_poly.pdbx_seq_one_letter_code
_entity_poly.pdbx_strand_id
1 'polypeptide(L)'
;MQLLGPGVSMLDPMKNIPIGPAEVEAKFGVTPDKVVEVQALIGDPVDNVPGVPGIGPKGAAQLIQEYGTLEAVLEAAPSMKPSKRREMLIAHADKARISKELVKLRDDAPLPEPLDALALRHWDDAVLGAFLEANNFKSIRHKLNLSEGAPVAAPRAESAAFGGYETVTTLAALEALLAQARDAGRVALDVQTDDRNSLHGNLIGIALAVAPGKAGYLPLGHNLGLEDPPQLALAEVLAALAPLLGAPGVLKIFHDAKYNLEVLLRAGATQVAPIDDVMLISYAQDAGNFAHDAVTLAQKHLAHTPKDFDSVAGSGRNRLAFANVPMAGATAYAAEAADVSLRLWEMLKPQLRVNKALALYELLEKPLVRILAGMELHGVMVDRDDLRAMSAEFERRMAEIEKDVI
;
A
#
# COMPACT_ATOMS: atom_id res chain seq x y z
N MET A 1 -35.59 20.54 -2.35
CA MET A 1 -36.48 20.40 -3.53
C MET A 1 -37.48 21.55 -3.67
N GLN A 2 -37.90 22.23 -2.59
CA GLN A 2 -38.82 23.38 -2.67
C GLN A 2 -38.28 24.63 -3.41
N LEU A 3 -36.96 24.72 -3.64
CA LEU A 3 -36.32 25.84 -4.35
C LEU A 3 -36.11 25.59 -5.86
N LEU A 4 -36.58 24.44 -6.38
CA LEU A 4 -36.44 24.13 -7.80
C LEU A 4 -37.31 25.08 -8.64
N GLY A 5 -36.72 25.63 -9.70
CA GLY A 5 -37.36 26.62 -10.56
C GLY A 5 -36.48 26.99 -11.76
N PRO A 6 -36.88 27.98 -12.58
CA PRO A 6 -36.08 28.44 -13.71
C PRO A 6 -34.66 28.85 -13.25
N GLY A 7 -33.63 28.20 -13.80
CA GLY A 7 -32.23 28.45 -13.44
C GLY A 7 -31.74 27.76 -12.16
N VAL A 8 -32.58 26.99 -11.46
CA VAL A 8 -32.21 26.25 -10.25
C VAL A 8 -32.55 24.77 -10.40
N SER A 9 -31.51 23.93 -10.39
CA SER A 9 -31.61 22.47 -10.42
C SER A 9 -30.91 21.83 -9.22
N MET A 10 -31.14 20.55 -8.99
CA MET A 10 -30.48 19.78 -7.93
C MET A 10 -29.86 18.51 -8.52
N LEU A 11 -28.79 18.01 -7.92
CA LEU A 11 -28.12 16.76 -8.31
C LEU A 11 -28.15 15.78 -7.14
N ASP A 12 -28.54 14.53 -7.38
CA ASP A 12 -28.32 13.44 -6.43
C ASP A 12 -26.89 12.91 -6.61
N PRO A 13 -25.96 13.12 -5.64
CA PRO A 13 -24.57 12.71 -5.80
C PRO A 13 -24.37 11.19 -5.69
N MET A 14 -25.33 10.45 -5.11
CA MET A 14 -25.26 9.00 -4.97
C MET A 14 -25.67 8.30 -6.26
N LYS A 15 -26.70 8.82 -6.93
CA LYS A 15 -27.20 8.26 -8.20
C LYS A 15 -26.66 8.95 -9.44
N ASN A 16 -26.06 10.12 -9.26
CA ASN A 16 -25.59 11.01 -10.33
C ASN A 16 -26.70 11.40 -11.32
N ILE A 17 -27.89 11.73 -10.80
CA ILE A 17 -29.09 12.05 -11.60
C ILE A 17 -29.55 13.48 -11.28
N PRO A 18 -29.84 14.33 -12.29
CA PRO A 18 -30.44 15.63 -12.08
C PRO A 18 -31.88 15.48 -11.58
N ILE A 19 -32.26 16.31 -10.61
CA ILE A 19 -33.59 16.35 -10.03
C ILE A 19 -34.23 17.68 -10.44
N GLY A 20 -35.27 17.57 -11.26
CA GLY A 20 -36.14 18.66 -11.67
C GLY A 20 -37.59 18.45 -11.22
N PRO A 21 -38.55 19.22 -11.77
CA PRO A 21 -39.95 19.15 -11.38
C PRO A 21 -40.58 17.76 -11.53
N ALA A 22 -40.26 17.03 -12.60
CA ALA A 22 -40.80 15.70 -12.85
C ALA A 22 -40.35 14.68 -11.78
N GLU A 23 -39.09 14.75 -11.34
CA GLU A 23 -38.57 13.90 -10.28
C GLU A 23 -39.17 14.24 -8.91
N VAL A 24 -39.47 15.52 -8.66
CA VAL A 24 -40.21 15.95 -7.48
C VAL A 24 -41.63 15.39 -7.49
N GLU A 25 -42.34 15.49 -8.61
CA GLU A 25 -43.68 14.93 -8.76
C GLU A 25 -43.67 13.41 -8.59
N ALA A 26 -42.69 12.70 -9.15
CA ALA A 26 -42.56 11.26 -8.96
C ALA A 26 -42.32 10.88 -7.48
N LYS A 27 -41.56 11.70 -6.74
CA LYS A 27 -41.21 11.43 -5.33
C LYS A 27 -42.30 11.85 -4.34
N PHE A 28 -42.87 13.03 -4.52
CA PHE A 28 -43.80 13.68 -3.57
C PHE A 28 -45.24 13.75 -4.08
N GLY A 29 -45.50 13.39 -5.34
CA GLY A 29 -46.83 13.48 -5.95
C GLY A 29 -47.28 14.92 -6.22
N VAL A 30 -46.43 15.93 -6.03
CA VAL A 30 -46.77 17.34 -6.21
C VAL A 30 -45.61 18.10 -6.85
N THR A 31 -45.89 19.29 -7.37
CA THR A 31 -44.90 20.21 -7.91
C THR A 31 -44.02 20.83 -6.81
N PRO A 32 -42.81 21.35 -7.14
CA PRO A 32 -41.89 21.96 -6.18
C PRO A 32 -42.50 23.00 -5.23
N ASP A 33 -43.43 23.83 -5.71
CA ASP A 33 -44.12 24.88 -4.94
C ASP A 33 -45.05 24.33 -3.84
N LYS A 34 -45.39 23.04 -3.89
CA LYS A 34 -46.26 22.35 -2.93
C LYS A 34 -45.53 21.36 -2.03
N VAL A 35 -44.22 21.17 -2.21
CA VAL A 35 -43.42 20.22 -1.42
C VAL A 35 -43.51 20.53 0.08
N VAL A 36 -43.45 21.80 0.45
CA VAL A 36 -43.54 22.25 1.86
C VAL A 36 -44.88 21.85 2.48
N GLU A 37 -45.98 21.99 1.73
CA GLU A 37 -47.32 21.63 2.19
C GLU A 37 -47.44 20.13 2.46
N VAL A 38 -46.85 19.31 1.57
CA VAL A 38 -46.83 17.85 1.70
C VAL A 38 -45.93 17.42 2.86
N GLN A 39 -44.74 17.99 3.00
CA GLN A 39 -43.82 17.68 4.10
C GLN A 39 -44.40 18.04 5.47
N ALA A 40 -45.17 19.12 5.58
CA ALA A 40 -45.83 19.51 6.82
C ALA A 40 -46.82 18.46 7.34
N LEU A 41 -47.45 17.70 6.44
CA LEU A 41 -48.36 16.60 6.79
C LEU A 41 -47.62 15.30 7.10
N ILE A 42 -46.53 15.00 6.38
CA ILE A 42 -45.77 13.75 6.56
C ILE A 42 -44.91 13.80 7.83
N GLY A 43 -44.28 14.94 8.11
CA GLY A 43 -43.22 15.06 9.11
C GLY A 43 -41.89 14.45 8.65
N ASP A 44 -40.88 14.57 9.51
CA ASP A 44 -39.56 13.99 9.34
C ASP A 44 -38.99 13.58 10.71
N PRO A 45 -38.94 12.28 11.04
CA PRO A 45 -38.46 11.81 12.34
C PRO A 45 -36.95 12.01 12.53
N VAL A 46 -36.16 12.17 11.46
CA VAL A 46 -34.71 12.40 11.56
C VAL A 46 -34.44 13.81 12.08
N ASP A 47 -35.20 14.78 11.60
CA ASP A 47 -35.10 16.19 11.98
C ASP A 47 -36.09 16.60 13.10
N ASN A 48 -36.73 15.61 13.75
CA ASN A 48 -37.76 15.81 14.79
C ASN A 48 -38.95 16.69 14.34
N VAL A 49 -39.28 16.68 13.05
CA VAL A 49 -40.46 17.35 12.49
C VAL A 49 -41.69 16.46 12.71
N PRO A 50 -42.69 16.87 13.52
CA PRO A 50 -43.74 15.96 14.00
C PRO A 50 -44.71 15.42 12.94
N GLY A 51 -45.14 16.25 11.97
CA GLY A 51 -46.17 15.89 11.00
C GLY A 51 -47.52 15.49 11.62
N VAL A 52 -48.37 14.84 10.81
CA VAL A 52 -49.67 14.28 11.22
C VAL A 52 -49.58 12.75 11.25
N PRO A 53 -49.71 12.12 12.43
CA PRO A 53 -49.63 10.67 12.55
C PRO A 53 -50.60 9.93 11.61
N GLY A 54 -50.08 8.92 10.90
CA GLY A 54 -50.88 8.09 9.99
C GLY A 54 -51.10 8.70 8.59
N ILE A 55 -50.52 9.86 8.28
CA ILE A 55 -50.51 10.43 6.93
C ILE A 55 -49.13 10.21 6.30
N GLY A 56 -49.04 9.21 5.42
CA GLY A 56 -47.83 8.96 4.63
C GLY A 56 -47.77 9.80 3.33
N PRO A 57 -46.67 9.71 2.56
CA PRO A 57 -46.43 10.54 1.38
C PRO A 57 -47.57 10.57 0.35
N LYS A 58 -48.13 9.40 0.00
CA LYS A 58 -49.26 9.31 -0.94
C LYS A 58 -50.52 10.00 -0.41
N GLY A 59 -50.79 9.89 0.89
CA GLY A 59 -51.97 10.49 1.52
C GLY A 59 -51.85 12.01 1.62
N ALA A 60 -50.66 12.50 1.97
CA ALA A 60 -50.36 13.93 1.99
C ALA A 60 -50.46 14.53 0.57
N ALA A 61 -49.88 13.88 -0.44
CA ALA A 61 -49.95 14.33 -1.83
C ALA A 61 -51.40 14.46 -2.32
N GLN A 62 -52.24 13.45 -2.07
CA GLN A 62 -53.66 13.48 -2.42
C GLN A 62 -54.40 14.67 -1.77
N LEU A 63 -54.19 14.88 -0.47
CA LEU A 63 -54.81 15.99 0.26
C LEU A 63 -54.36 17.35 -0.30
N ILE A 64 -53.07 17.51 -0.61
CA ILE A 64 -52.55 18.77 -1.16
C ILE A 64 -52.98 18.98 -2.62
N GLN A 65 -53.12 17.93 -3.42
CA GLN A 65 -53.70 18.04 -4.77
C GLN A 65 -55.18 18.46 -4.73
N GLU A 66 -55.95 17.94 -3.78
CA GLU A 66 -57.38 18.21 -3.66
C GLU A 66 -57.69 19.59 -3.06
N TYR A 67 -56.97 19.98 -1.99
CA TYR A 67 -57.26 21.20 -1.23
C TYR A 67 -56.21 22.32 -1.44
N GLY A 68 -55.08 22.03 -2.10
CA GLY A 68 -54.08 23.01 -2.54
C GLY A 68 -53.05 23.45 -1.49
N THR A 69 -53.43 23.62 -0.23
CA THR A 69 -52.52 24.06 0.87
C THR A 69 -52.81 23.32 2.16
N LEU A 70 -51.84 23.29 3.09
CA LEU A 70 -52.03 22.71 4.42
C LEU A 70 -53.24 23.32 5.15
N GLU A 71 -53.36 24.66 5.15
CA GLU A 71 -54.47 25.32 5.85
C GLU A 71 -55.82 24.93 5.27
N ALA A 72 -55.94 24.88 3.95
CA ALA A 72 -57.17 24.43 3.30
C ALA A 72 -57.53 22.96 3.66
N VAL A 73 -56.53 22.08 3.81
CA VAL A 73 -56.74 20.71 4.30
C VAL A 73 -57.26 20.71 5.75
N LEU A 74 -56.65 21.52 6.62
CA LEU A 74 -57.03 21.59 8.04
C LEU A 74 -58.42 22.22 8.23
N GLU A 75 -58.78 23.24 7.45
CA GLU A 75 -60.10 23.87 7.42
C GLU A 75 -61.19 22.93 6.89
N ALA A 76 -60.87 22.11 5.88
CA ALA A 76 -61.79 21.14 5.34
C ALA A 76 -61.96 19.90 6.24
N ALA A 77 -60.97 19.57 7.08
CA ALA A 77 -60.94 18.35 7.89
C ALA A 77 -62.22 18.08 8.73
N PRO A 78 -62.84 19.07 9.42
CA PRO A 78 -64.08 18.86 10.17
C PRO A 78 -65.24 18.35 9.30
N SER A 79 -65.28 18.73 8.02
CA SER A 79 -66.33 18.40 7.05
C SER A 79 -66.08 17.11 6.25
N MET A 80 -64.89 16.52 6.37
CA MET A 80 -64.54 15.26 5.70
C MET A 80 -65.35 14.08 6.23
N LYS A 81 -65.45 13.01 5.42
CA LYS A 81 -66.06 11.75 5.85
C LYS A 81 -65.39 11.22 7.13
N PRO A 82 -66.16 10.69 8.11
CA PRO A 82 -65.60 10.10 9.32
C PRO A 82 -64.52 9.06 9.00
N SER A 83 -63.30 9.32 9.45
CA SER A 83 -62.14 8.45 9.24
C SER A 83 -61.05 8.76 10.26
N LYS A 84 -60.18 7.79 10.54
CA LYS A 84 -59.00 7.99 11.38
C LYS A 84 -58.11 9.13 10.87
N ARG A 85 -58.04 9.32 9.55
CA ARG A 85 -57.31 10.43 8.91
C ARG A 85 -57.88 11.79 9.32
N ARG A 86 -59.20 11.94 9.29
CA ARG A 86 -59.90 13.16 9.75
C ARG A 86 -59.60 13.47 11.22
N GLU A 87 -59.70 12.47 12.09
CA GLU A 87 -59.43 12.64 13.52
C GLU A 87 -57.99 13.10 13.78
N MET A 88 -57.01 12.52 13.08
CA MET A 88 -55.61 12.90 13.22
C MET A 88 -55.31 14.30 12.66
N LEU A 89 -55.93 14.69 11.54
CA LEU A 89 -55.81 16.06 11.00
C LEU A 89 -56.31 17.10 12.01
N ILE A 90 -57.46 16.84 12.66
CA ILE A 90 -58.03 17.74 13.66
C ILE A 90 -57.16 17.77 14.92
N ALA A 91 -56.75 16.61 15.43
CA ALA A 91 -55.99 16.50 16.68
C ALA A 91 -54.55 17.04 16.59
N HIS A 92 -53.95 17.04 15.38
CA HIS A 92 -52.57 17.44 15.15
C HIS A 92 -52.41 18.70 14.27
N ALA A 93 -53.48 19.47 14.09
CA ALA A 93 -53.49 20.68 13.25
C ALA A 93 -52.33 21.64 13.59
N ASP A 94 -52.16 21.99 14.87
CA ASP A 94 -51.12 22.93 15.30
C ASP A 94 -49.70 22.36 15.12
N LYS A 95 -49.53 21.05 15.30
CA LYS A 95 -48.26 20.38 15.02
C LYS A 95 -47.93 20.38 13.53
N ALA A 96 -48.93 20.24 12.66
CA ALA A 96 -48.74 20.34 11.21
C ALA A 96 -48.35 21.77 10.80
N ARG A 97 -48.94 22.80 11.42
CA ARG A 97 -48.55 24.21 11.20
C ARG A 97 -47.11 24.48 11.61
N ILE A 98 -46.71 24.03 12.79
CA ILE A 98 -45.31 24.11 13.24
C ILE A 98 -44.40 23.34 12.28
N SER A 99 -44.82 22.15 11.83
CA SER A 99 -44.05 21.35 10.86
C SER A 99 -43.84 22.11 9.55
N LYS A 100 -44.84 22.87 9.07
CA LYS A 100 -44.72 23.73 7.89
C LYS A 100 -43.68 24.81 8.07
N GLU A 101 -43.61 25.45 9.23
CA GLU A 101 -42.59 26.45 9.53
C GLU A 101 -41.20 25.82 9.57
N LEU A 102 -41.06 24.65 10.21
CA LEU A 102 -39.79 23.93 10.34
C LEU A 102 -39.24 23.44 9.00
N VAL A 103 -40.11 22.99 8.09
CA VAL A 103 -39.66 22.47 6.78
C VAL A 103 -39.49 23.55 5.71
N LYS A 104 -39.97 24.77 5.94
CA LYS A 104 -39.83 25.87 4.99
C LYS A 104 -38.39 26.41 5.05
N LEU A 105 -37.71 26.39 3.90
CA LEU A 105 -36.38 26.98 3.79
C LEU A 105 -36.49 28.50 3.83
N ARG A 106 -35.56 29.12 4.55
CA ARG A 106 -35.44 30.57 4.63
C ARG A 106 -34.65 31.08 3.43
N ASP A 107 -35.31 31.78 2.53
CA ASP A 107 -34.76 32.32 1.27
C ASP A 107 -34.20 33.75 1.40
N ASP A 108 -34.35 34.38 2.56
CA ASP A 108 -33.81 35.70 2.91
C ASP A 108 -32.63 35.65 3.89
N ALA A 109 -31.97 34.48 4.02
CA ALA A 109 -30.81 34.35 4.87
C ALA A 109 -29.66 35.27 4.38
N PRO A 110 -29.00 36.05 5.26
CA PRO A 110 -27.89 36.90 4.85
C PRO A 110 -26.73 36.05 4.36
N LEU A 111 -26.28 36.27 3.12
CA LEU A 111 -25.06 35.64 2.62
C LEU A 111 -23.83 36.36 3.20
N PRO A 112 -22.82 35.63 3.70
CA PRO A 112 -21.56 36.23 4.17
C PRO A 112 -20.81 37.00 3.09
N GLU A 113 -20.94 36.56 1.84
CA GLU A 113 -20.30 37.13 0.66
C GLU A 113 -21.31 37.15 -0.50
N PRO A 114 -21.23 38.12 -1.44
CA PRO A 114 -22.12 38.16 -2.59
C PRO A 114 -21.91 36.93 -3.49
N LEU A 115 -22.96 36.50 -4.19
CA LEU A 115 -22.94 35.29 -5.02
C LEU A 115 -21.80 35.30 -6.06
N ASP A 116 -21.51 36.47 -6.63
CA ASP A 116 -20.43 36.65 -7.62
C ASP A 116 -19.03 36.39 -7.03
N ALA A 117 -18.84 36.55 -5.72
CA ALA A 117 -17.59 36.24 -5.04
C ALA A 117 -17.38 34.73 -4.80
N LEU A 118 -18.45 33.92 -4.93
CA LEU A 118 -18.40 32.46 -4.79
C LEU A 118 -18.02 31.75 -6.10
N ALA A 119 -17.54 32.50 -7.10
CA ALA A 119 -17.02 31.94 -8.34
C ALA A 119 -15.87 30.95 -8.07
N LEU A 120 -15.84 29.86 -8.84
CA LEU A 120 -14.77 28.87 -8.73
C LEU A 120 -13.42 29.53 -9.03
N ARG A 121 -12.55 29.58 -8.02
CA ARG A 121 -11.18 30.05 -8.17
C ARG A 121 -10.28 28.88 -8.57
N HIS A 122 -9.24 29.19 -9.33
CA HIS A 122 -8.17 28.23 -9.53
C HIS A 122 -7.46 27.97 -8.19
N TRP A 123 -7.13 26.72 -7.91
CA TRP A 123 -6.37 26.35 -6.73
C TRP A 123 -4.89 26.71 -6.90
N ASP A 124 -4.15 26.67 -5.79
CA ASP A 124 -2.69 26.77 -5.81
C ASP A 124 -2.10 25.36 -5.95
N ASP A 125 -1.39 25.10 -7.06
CA ASP A 125 -0.83 23.79 -7.39
C ASP A 125 0.21 23.32 -6.36
N ALA A 126 0.98 24.23 -5.76
CA ALA A 126 1.99 23.87 -4.77
C ALA A 126 1.33 23.47 -3.44
N VAL A 127 0.34 24.25 -2.99
CA VAL A 127 -0.42 23.96 -1.76
C VAL A 127 -1.20 22.65 -1.90
N LEU A 128 -1.92 22.48 -3.01
CA LEU A 128 -2.69 21.27 -3.27
C LEU A 128 -1.78 20.06 -3.48
N GLY A 129 -0.69 20.20 -4.23
CA GLY A 129 0.28 19.14 -4.47
C GLY A 129 0.89 18.63 -3.16
N ALA A 130 1.31 19.53 -2.28
CA ALA A 130 1.86 19.17 -0.97
C ALA A 130 0.84 18.45 -0.09
N PHE A 131 -0.42 18.92 -0.06
CA PHE A 131 -1.49 18.27 0.68
C PHE A 131 -1.77 16.86 0.17
N LEU A 132 -1.87 16.68 -1.16
CA LEU A 132 -2.15 15.36 -1.75
C LEU A 132 -0.99 14.39 -1.54
N GLU A 133 0.25 14.86 -1.59
CA GLU A 133 1.44 14.05 -1.30
C GLU A 133 1.45 13.60 0.17
N ALA A 134 1.24 14.52 1.11
CA ALA A 134 1.21 14.22 2.54
C ALA A 134 0.11 13.21 2.91
N ASN A 135 -0.98 13.15 2.15
CA ASN A 135 -2.10 12.24 2.35
C ASN A 135 -2.10 11.02 1.40
N ASN A 136 -1.02 10.80 0.62
CA ASN A 136 -0.88 9.69 -0.32
C ASN A 136 -1.98 9.60 -1.40
N PHE A 137 -2.59 10.71 -1.80
CA PHE A 137 -3.60 10.77 -2.87
C PHE A 137 -2.98 10.82 -4.27
N LYS A 138 -2.10 9.85 -4.56
CA LYS A 138 -1.27 9.79 -5.79
C LYS A 138 -2.08 9.79 -7.08
N SER A 139 -3.23 9.10 -7.10
CA SER A 139 -4.09 9.02 -8.29
C SER A 139 -4.77 10.35 -8.63
N ILE A 140 -5.21 11.10 -7.62
CA ILE A 140 -5.81 12.43 -7.80
C ILE A 140 -4.74 13.41 -8.22
N ARG A 141 -3.57 13.37 -7.57
CA ARG A 141 -2.43 14.22 -7.90
C ARG A 141 -1.99 14.04 -9.36
N HIS A 142 -1.93 12.79 -9.85
CA HIS A 142 -1.67 12.48 -11.25
C HIS A 142 -2.78 12.99 -12.18
N LYS A 143 -4.07 12.78 -11.86
CA LYS A 143 -5.19 13.28 -12.69
C LYS A 143 -5.19 14.80 -12.83
N LEU A 144 -4.70 15.52 -11.82
CA LEU A 144 -4.61 16.97 -11.81
C LEU A 144 -3.29 17.52 -12.39
N ASN A 145 -2.38 16.66 -12.87
CA ASN A 145 -1.07 17.04 -13.43
C ASN A 145 -0.22 17.92 -12.51
N LEU A 146 -0.31 17.72 -11.19
CA LEU A 146 0.42 18.53 -10.21
C LEU A 146 1.88 18.06 -10.11
N SER A 147 2.81 18.89 -10.56
CA SER A 147 4.26 18.60 -10.57
C SER A 147 4.79 18.17 -9.19
N GLU A 148 5.86 17.37 -9.17
CA GLU A 148 6.54 16.96 -7.94
C GLU A 148 7.15 18.19 -7.26
N GLY A 149 6.64 18.52 -6.07
CA GLY A 149 7.34 19.39 -5.14
C GLY A 149 8.69 18.75 -4.82
N ALA A 150 9.78 19.48 -5.04
CA ALA A 150 11.12 18.99 -4.74
C ALA A 150 11.17 18.45 -3.30
N PRO A 151 11.71 17.24 -3.08
CA PRO A 151 11.81 16.70 -1.74
C PRO A 151 12.65 17.63 -0.87
N VAL A 152 12.11 18.03 0.28
CA VAL A 152 12.89 18.75 1.30
C VAL A 152 13.89 17.76 1.87
N ALA A 153 15.08 17.72 1.26
CA ALA A 153 16.18 16.88 1.69
C ALA A 153 16.68 17.37 3.06
N ALA A 154 16.61 16.50 4.06
CA ALA A 154 17.39 16.69 5.28
C ALA A 154 18.88 16.77 4.91
N PRO A 155 19.68 17.61 5.60
CA PRO A 155 21.07 17.81 5.26
C PRO A 155 21.82 16.49 5.40
N ARG A 156 22.34 16.00 4.28
CA ARG A 156 23.02 14.72 4.17
C ARG A 156 24.51 14.96 4.19
N ALA A 157 25.24 14.21 5.03
CA ALA A 157 26.68 14.10 4.86
C ALA A 157 26.96 13.54 3.46
N GLU A 158 27.92 14.13 2.74
CA GLU A 158 28.37 13.63 1.44
C GLU A 158 28.80 12.17 1.59
N SER A 159 27.97 11.23 1.13
CA SER A 159 28.32 9.82 1.08
C SER A 159 29.15 9.55 -0.16
N ALA A 160 30.11 8.62 -0.08
CA ALA A 160 30.88 8.16 -1.23
C ALA A 160 29.98 7.81 -2.45
N ALA A 161 30.46 8.02 -3.67
CA ALA A 161 29.71 7.66 -4.87
C ALA A 161 29.44 6.14 -4.93
N PHE A 162 28.38 5.75 -5.64
CA PHE A 162 28.13 4.35 -5.99
C PHE A 162 28.98 3.97 -7.23
N GLY A 163 29.46 2.73 -7.27
CA GLY A 163 30.25 2.19 -8.37
C GLY A 163 31.76 2.06 -8.07
N GLY A 164 32.53 1.69 -9.09
CA GLY A 164 33.97 1.44 -8.95
C GLY A 164 34.30 0.17 -8.16
N TYR A 165 33.36 -0.79 -8.13
CA TYR A 165 33.50 -2.04 -7.37
C TYR A 165 34.47 -3.02 -8.03
N GLU A 166 35.08 -3.87 -7.19
CA GLU A 166 36.08 -4.84 -7.60
C GLU A 166 35.47 -6.22 -7.89
N THR A 167 35.89 -6.86 -8.98
CA THR A 167 35.66 -8.30 -9.18
C THR A 167 36.79 -9.06 -8.47
N VAL A 168 36.44 -9.78 -7.41
CA VAL A 168 37.39 -10.45 -6.52
C VAL A 168 37.64 -11.87 -7.00
N THR A 169 38.76 -12.08 -7.69
CA THR A 169 39.13 -13.37 -8.31
C THR A 169 40.34 -14.04 -7.67
N THR A 170 40.92 -13.43 -6.64
CA THR A 170 42.10 -13.95 -5.93
C THR A 170 41.86 -14.02 -4.43
N LEU A 171 42.48 -15.00 -3.78
CA LEU A 171 42.40 -15.15 -2.33
C LEU A 171 43.02 -13.94 -1.59
N ALA A 172 44.05 -13.33 -2.18
CA ALA A 172 44.68 -12.12 -1.62
C ALA A 172 43.72 -10.94 -1.60
N ALA A 173 42.96 -10.71 -2.68
CA ALA A 173 41.95 -9.66 -2.74
C ALA A 173 40.79 -9.93 -1.77
N LEU A 174 40.35 -11.18 -1.66
CA LEU A 174 39.36 -11.60 -0.67
C LEU A 174 39.85 -11.29 0.76
N GLU A 175 41.03 -11.75 1.15
CA GLU A 175 41.58 -11.52 2.49
C GLU A 175 41.74 -10.03 2.81
N ALA A 176 42.05 -9.19 1.82
CA ALA A 176 42.10 -7.74 2.01
C ALA A 176 40.72 -7.14 2.37
N LEU A 177 39.64 -7.62 1.75
CA LEU A 177 38.27 -7.24 2.13
C LEU A 177 37.89 -7.80 3.51
N LEU A 178 38.23 -9.05 3.80
CA LEU A 178 37.94 -9.66 5.10
C LEU A 178 38.68 -8.96 6.25
N ALA A 179 39.92 -8.52 6.03
CA ALA A 179 40.67 -7.73 6.99
C ALA A 179 39.98 -6.38 7.28
N GLN A 180 39.52 -5.68 6.25
CA GLN A 180 38.77 -4.43 6.41
C GLN A 180 37.45 -4.63 7.15
N ALA A 181 36.72 -5.71 6.85
CA ALA A 181 35.49 -6.07 7.55
C ALA A 181 35.73 -6.38 9.05
N ARG A 182 36.84 -7.06 9.37
CA ARG A 182 37.24 -7.34 10.76
C ARG A 182 37.59 -6.04 11.51
N ASP A 183 38.34 -5.14 10.88
CA ASP A 183 38.69 -3.83 11.45
C ASP A 183 37.45 -2.94 11.69
N ALA A 184 36.51 -2.95 10.74
CA ALA A 184 35.24 -2.22 10.86
C ALA A 184 34.25 -2.86 11.85
N GLY A 185 34.46 -4.11 12.26
CA GLY A 185 33.52 -4.87 13.09
C GLY A 185 32.17 -5.16 12.40
N ARG A 186 32.09 -5.01 11.08
CA ARG A 186 30.88 -5.26 10.28
C ARG A 186 31.20 -5.46 8.80
N VAL A 187 30.27 -6.10 8.10
CA VAL A 187 30.27 -6.24 6.64
C VAL A 187 28.85 -6.45 6.16
N ALA A 188 28.48 -5.84 5.03
CA ALA A 188 27.27 -6.23 4.33
C ALA A 188 27.56 -7.32 3.31
N LEU A 189 26.67 -8.31 3.24
CA LEU A 189 26.78 -9.43 2.32
C LEU A 189 25.51 -9.54 1.50
N ASP A 190 25.68 -10.05 0.29
CA ASP A 190 24.59 -10.41 -0.61
C ASP A 190 25.01 -11.61 -1.46
N VAL A 191 24.15 -12.61 -1.57
CA VAL A 191 24.41 -13.81 -2.38
C VAL A 191 23.67 -13.74 -3.71
N GLN A 192 24.29 -14.28 -4.74
CA GLN A 192 23.72 -14.37 -6.07
C GLN A 192 23.56 -15.84 -6.45
N THR A 193 22.41 -16.16 -7.03
CA THR A 193 22.02 -17.54 -7.34
C THR A 193 21.45 -17.65 -8.75
N ASP A 194 21.29 -18.88 -9.24
CA ASP A 194 20.62 -19.16 -10.52
C ASP A 194 19.10 -19.34 -10.41
N ASP A 195 18.55 -19.34 -9.19
CA ASP A 195 17.11 -19.48 -8.92
C ASP A 195 16.65 -18.54 -7.78
N ARG A 196 15.45 -17.98 -7.94
CA ARG A 196 14.83 -17.12 -6.92
C ARG A 196 14.43 -17.88 -5.65
N ASN A 197 14.39 -19.21 -5.69
CA ASN A 197 14.15 -20.06 -4.54
C ASN A 197 15.49 -20.45 -3.87
N SER A 198 15.70 -19.97 -2.66
CA SER A 198 16.88 -20.23 -1.83
C SER A 198 17.13 -21.70 -1.52
N LEU A 199 16.08 -22.55 -1.54
CA LEU A 199 16.17 -23.98 -1.25
C LEU A 199 16.62 -24.81 -2.46
N HIS A 200 16.57 -24.24 -3.67
CA HIS A 200 16.95 -24.95 -4.89
C HIS A 200 18.11 -24.29 -5.64
N GLY A 201 18.19 -22.96 -5.62
CA GLY A 201 19.23 -22.21 -6.33
C GLY A 201 20.65 -22.57 -5.91
N ASN A 202 21.54 -22.67 -6.88
CA ASN A 202 22.98 -22.83 -6.67
C ASN A 202 23.60 -21.46 -6.37
N LEU A 203 24.60 -21.43 -5.50
CA LEU A 203 25.37 -20.22 -5.23
C LEU A 203 26.28 -19.91 -6.42
N ILE A 204 26.04 -18.76 -7.06
CA ILE A 204 26.79 -18.27 -8.23
C ILE A 204 27.83 -17.21 -7.84
N GLY A 205 27.60 -16.47 -6.76
CA GLY A 205 28.59 -15.55 -6.22
C GLY A 205 28.18 -14.87 -4.91
N ILE A 206 29.13 -14.19 -4.29
CA ILE A 206 28.96 -13.47 -3.02
C ILE A 206 29.49 -12.04 -3.19
N ALA A 207 28.69 -11.04 -2.84
CA ALA A 207 29.15 -9.67 -2.72
C ALA A 207 29.42 -9.29 -1.26
N LEU A 208 30.40 -8.41 -1.05
CA LEU A 208 30.83 -7.91 0.25
C LEU A 208 30.97 -6.38 0.17
N ALA A 209 30.41 -5.64 1.13
CA ALA A 209 30.67 -4.22 1.32
C ALA A 209 31.20 -3.94 2.72
N VAL A 210 32.35 -3.26 2.79
CA VAL A 210 33.07 -2.99 4.05
C VAL A 210 32.98 -1.54 4.49
N ALA A 211 32.67 -0.63 3.56
CA ALA A 211 32.35 0.77 3.81
C ALA A 211 31.52 1.30 2.62
N PRO A 212 30.80 2.42 2.78
CA PRO A 212 30.13 3.09 1.67
C PRO A 212 31.08 3.31 0.48
N GLY A 213 30.73 2.74 -0.68
CA GLY A 213 31.52 2.83 -1.92
C GLY A 213 32.73 1.89 -1.97
N LYS A 214 32.93 1.03 -0.97
CA LYS A 214 33.94 -0.02 -0.94
C LYS A 214 33.27 -1.38 -0.86
N ALA A 215 32.98 -1.93 -2.04
CA ALA A 215 32.40 -3.25 -2.20
C ALA A 215 33.09 -4.05 -3.31
N GLY A 216 33.00 -5.36 -3.21
CA GLY A 216 33.52 -6.29 -4.20
C GLY A 216 32.59 -7.48 -4.40
N TYR A 217 32.65 -8.08 -5.58
CA TYR A 217 31.88 -9.26 -5.97
C TYR A 217 32.80 -10.44 -6.23
N LEU A 218 32.52 -11.57 -5.59
CA LEU A 218 33.21 -12.84 -5.73
C LEU A 218 32.39 -13.76 -6.65
N PRO A 219 32.78 -13.94 -7.92
CA PRO A 219 32.19 -14.94 -8.79
C PRO A 219 32.66 -16.35 -8.39
N LEU A 220 31.71 -17.29 -8.28
CA LEU A 220 31.95 -18.69 -7.86
C LEU A 220 31.39 -19.73 -8.84
N GLY A 221 30.29 -19.41 -9.53
CA GLY A 221 29.55 -20.34 -10.40
C GLY A 221 29.17 -19.77 -11.76
N HIS A 222 29.89 -18.75 -12.25
CA HIS A 222 29.66 -18.23 -13.60
C HIS A 222 30.10 -19.21 -14.68
N ASN A 223 29.36 -19.28 -15.78
CA ASN A 223 29.75 -19.97 -16.99
C ASN A 223 30.77 -19.11 -17.73
N LEU A 224 32.04 -19.50 -17.65
CA LEU A 224 33.16 -18.71 -18.19
C LEU A 224 33.29 -18.87 -19.71
N GLY A 225 33.46 -17.74 -20.39
CA GLY A 225 34.05 -17.67 -21.71
C GLY A 225 35.58 -17.75 -21.68
N LEU A 226 36.21 -17.70 -22.86
CA LEU A 226 37.67 -17.84 -23.00
C LEU A 226 38.46 -16.65 -22.43
N GLU A 227 37.83 -15.47 -22.33
CA GLU A 227 38.46 -14.23 -21.87
C GLU A 227 38.10 -13.89 -20.41
N ASP A 228 37.22 -14.67 -19.78
CA ASP A 228 36.80 -14.40 -18.41
C ASP A 228 37.88 -14.80 -17.40
N PRO A 229 38.06 -14.02 -16.32
CA PRO A 229 39.04 -14.36 -15.29
C PRO A 229 38.63 -15.64 -14.55
N PRO A 230 39.61 -16.38 -13.99
CA PRO A 230 39.31 -17.58 -13.21
C PRO A 230 38.50 -17.22 -11.95
N GLN A 231 37.70 -18.18 -11.50
CA GLN A 231 36.92 -18.10 -10.26
C GLN A 231 37.62 -18.89 -9.16
N LEU A 232 37.49 -18.43 -7.91
CA LEU A 232 37.97 -19.18 -6.75
C LEU A 232 37.08 -20.39 -6.51
N ALA A 233 37.66 -21.49 -6.01
CA ALA A 233 36.85 -22.66 -5.65
C ALA A 233 35.96 -22.34 -4.45
N LEU A 234 34.68 -22.76 -4.50
CA LEU A 234 33.71 -22.52 -3.43
C LEU A 234 34.22 -22.95 -2.05
N ALA A 235 34.87 -24.11 -1.97
CA ALA A 235 35.40 -24.63 -0.72
C ALA A 235 36.49 -23.73 -0.11
N GLU A 236 37.36 -23.16 -0.93
CA GLU A 236 38.41 -22.24 -0.48
C GLU A 236 37.81 -20.92 0.02
N VAL A 237 36.80 -20.40 -0.69
CA VAL A 237 36.10 -19.16 -0.31
C VAL A 237 35.31 -19.33 0.99
N LEU A 238 34.60 -20.44 1.16
CA LEU A 238 33.89 -20.73 2.41
C LEU A 238 34.86 -20.93 3.58
N ALA A 239 35.99 -21.58 3.36
CA ALA A 239 37.02 -21.71 4.39
C ALA A 239 37.59 -20.35 4.82
N ALA A 240 37.85 -19.44 3.88
CA ALA A 240 38.32 -18.08 4.16
C ALA A 240 37.26 -17.21 4.87
N LEU A 241 35.98 -17.34 4.48
CA LEU A 241 34.87 -16.61 5.06
C LEU A 241 34.47 -17.11 6.45
N ALA A 242 34.62 -18.41 6.75
CA ALA A 242 34.11 -19.04 7.96
C ALA A 242 34.51 -18.33 9.27
N PRO A 243 35.79 -17.92 9.49
CA PRO A 243 36.17 -17.17 10.69
C PRO A 243 35.39 -15.86 10.85
N LEU A 244 35.12 -15.15 9.76
CA LEU A 244 34.39 -13.89 9.78
C LEU A 244 32.88 -14.12 9.97
N LEU A 245 32.30 -15.11 9.27
CA LEU A 245 30.87 -15.41 9.35
C LEU A 245 30.45 -15.87 10.76
N GLY A 246 31.31 -16.60 11.47
CA GLY A 246 31.08 -17.02 12.85
C GLY A 246 31.52 -16.02 13.93
N ALA A 247 32.32 -15.01 13.59
CA ALA A 247 32.92 -14.11 14.59
C ALA A 247 31.85 -13.25 15.31
N PRO A 248 31.80 -13.26 16.66
CA PRO A 248 30.84 -12.46 17.42
C PRO A 248 31.08 -10.95 17.30
N GLY A 249 32.33 -10.54 17.05
CA GLY A 249 32.74 -9.15 16.92
C GLY A 249 32.54 -8.54 15.53
N VAL A 250 32.06 -9.31 14.54
CA VAL A 250 31.80 -8.81 13.19
C VAL A 250 30.32 -8.97 12.87
N LEU A 251 29.59 -7.88 12.70
CA LEU A 251 28.18 -7.92 12.30
C LEU A 251 28.03 -8.21 10.80
N LYS A 252 27.19 -9.19 10.45
CA LYS A 252 26.84 -9.48 9.05
C LYS A 252 25.52 -8.80 8.71
N ILE A 253 25.54 -7.86 7.79
CA ILE A 253 24.38 -7.06 7.40
C ILE A 253 23.85 -7.61 6.09
N PHE A 254 22.55 -7.85 6.00
CA PHE A 254 21.89 -8.31 4.79
C PHE A 254 20.68 -7.44 4.48
N HIS A 255 20.24 -7.46 3.23
CA HIS A 255 18.86 -7.17 2.88
C HIS A 255 18.18 -8.51 2.55
N ASP A 256 17.12 -8.88 3.28
CA ASP A 256 16.55 -10.24 3.25
C ASP A 256 17.56 -11.30 3.73
N ALA A 257 17.84 -11.27 5.03
CA ALA A 257 18.80 -12.15 5.67
C ALA A 257 18.38 -13.62 5.59
N LYS A 258 17.08 -13.94 5.57
CA LYS A 258 16.60 -15.33 5.54
C LYS A 258 17.07 -16.02 4.26
N TYR A 259 16.81 -15.40 3.10
CA TYR A 259 17.24 -15.91 1.80
C TYR A 259 18.76 -16.14 1.76
N ASN A 260 19.53 -15.12 2.17
CA ASN A 260 20.98 -15.17 2.18
C ASN A 260 21.53 -16.29 3.08
N LEU A 261 20.94 -16.47 4.27
CA LEU A 261 21.33 -17.53 5.20
C LEU A 261 21.08 -18.92 4.62
N GLU A 262 19.89 -19.15 4.06
CA GLU A 262 19.52 -20.45 3.48
C GLU A 262 20.50 -20.88 2.38
N VAL A 263 20.85 -19.94 1.48
CA VAL A 263 21.82 -20.19 0.41
C VAL A 263 23.22 -20.46 0.96
N LEU A 264 23.70 -19.64 1.91
CA LEU A 264 25.04 -19.83 2.51
C LEU A 264 25.15 -21.17 3.25
N LEU A 265 24.12 -21.54 4.02
CA LEU A 265 24.09 -22.80 4.76
C LEU A 265 24.05 -24.00 3.81
N ARG A 266 23.24 -23.95 2.74
CA ARG A 266 23.23 -24.99 1.70
C ARG A 266 24.56 -25.09 0.95
N ALA A 267 25.24 -23.97 0.74
CA ALA A 267 26.57 -23.94 0.12
C ALA A 267 27.66 -24.53 1.01
N GLY A 268 27.42 -24.67 2.32
CA GLY A 268 28.35 -25.30 3.28
C GLY A 268 28.88 -24.37 4.37
N ALA A 269 28.36 -23.14 4.51
CA ALA A 269 28.66 -22.32 5.67
C ALA A 269 28.12 -22.99 6.94
N THR A 270 28.92 -23.04 8.00
CA THR A 270 28.55 -23.72 9.25
C THR A 270 27.83 -22.80 10.24
N GLN A 271 28.17 -21.51 10.23
CA GLN A 271 27.60 -20.52 11.15
C GLN A 271 27.68 -19.11 10.54
N VAL A 272 26.57 -18.37 10.63
CA VAL A 272 26.50 -16.96 10.21
C VAL A 272 25.87 -16.14 11.33
N ALA A 273 26.72 -15.54 12.18
CA ALA A 273 26.31 -14.80 13.37
C ALA A 273 27.36 -13.83 13.91
N PRO A 274 26.97 -12.65 14.44
CA PRO A 274 25.63 -12.07 14.51
C PRO A 274 25.18 -11.47 13.16
N ILE A 275 23.87 -11.30 12.99
CA ILE A 275 23.30 -10.71 11.77
C ILE A 275 22.47 -9.46 12.06
N ASP A 276 22.28 -8.62 11.06
CA ASP A 276 21.18 -7.66 10.97
C ASP A 276 20.52 -7.73 9.58
N ASP A 277 19.22 -7.43 9.52
CA ASP A 277 18.43 -7.44 8.30
C ASP A 277 17.81 -6.07 8.06
N VAL A 278 18.27 -5.39 7.00
CA VAL A 278 17.81 -4.05 6.61
C VAL A 278 16.32 -4.01 6.29
N MET A 279 15.80 -5.05 5.62
CA MET A 279 14.38 -5.14 5.28
C MET A 279 13.54 -5.15 6.56
N LEU A 280 13.94 -5.95 7.55
CA LEU A 280 13.22 -6.06 8.83
C LEU A 280 13.45 -4.85 9.74
N ILE A 281 14.61 -4.20 9.68
CA ILE A 281 14.85 -2.92 10.36
C ILE A 281 13.85 -1.87 9.84
N SER A 282 13.63 -1.80 8.52
CA SER A 282 12.64 -0.90 7.94
C SER A 282 11.21 -1.32 8.31
N TYR A 283 10.87 -2.60 8.15
CA TYR A 283 9.54 -3.14 8.45
C TYR A 283 9.11 -2.86 9.89
N ALA A 284 9.99 -3.08 10.87
CA ALA A 284 9.69 -2.86 12.29
C ALA A 284 9.31 -1.39 12.62
N GLN A 285 9.65 -0.44 11.75
CA GLN A 285 9.41 0.99 11.93
C GLN A 285 8.22 1.50 11.12
N ASP A 286 8.00 0.94 9.94
CA ASP A 286 7.12 1.52 8.90
C ASP A 286 6.20 0.48 8.24
N ALA A 287 5.88 -0.62 8.94
CA ALA A 287 5.03 -1.69 8.42
C ALA A 287 3.72 -1.14 7.82
N GLY A 288 3.48 -1.46 6.54
CA GLY A 288 2.27 -1.06 5.81
C GLY A 288 2.32 0.33 5.16
N ASN A 289 3.37 1.13 5.39
CA ASN A 289 3.50 2.45 4.78
C ASN A 289 4.01 2.38 3.32
N PHE A 290 4.97 1.50 3.03
CA PHE A 290 5.57 1.29 1.71
C PHE A 290 6.22 -0.09 1.62
N ALA A 291 6.65 -0.49 0.43
CA ALA A 291 7.38 -1.75 0.23
C ALA A 291 8.79 -1.66 0.85
N HIS A 292 9.22 -2.72 1.53
CA HIS A 292 10.53 -2.76 2.19
C HIS A 292 11.61 -3.44 1.33
N ASP A 293 11.44 -3.43 0.01
CA ASP A 293 12.44 -3.93 -0.93
C ASP A 293 13.61 -2.93 -1.10
N ALA A 294 14.76 -3.43 -1.53
CA ALA A 294 16.00 -2.65 -1.59
C ALA A 294 15.89 -1.42 -2.50
N VAL A 295 15.11 -1.48 -3.58
CA VAL A 295 14.92 -0.37 -4.52
C VAL A 295 14.11 0.73 -3.86
N THR A 296 12.96 0.39 -3.28
CA THR A 296 12.12 1.36 -2.57
C THR A 296 12.88 2.03 -1.43
N LEU A 297 13.62 1.25 -0.64
CA LEU A 297 14.41 1.78 0.48
C LEU A 297 15.56 2.67 0.00
N ALA A 298 16.29 2.26 -1.04
CA ALA A 298 17.38 3.07 -1.60
C ALA A 298 16.88 4.38 -2.21
N GLN A 299 15.73 4.40 -2.87
CA GLN A 299 15.17 5.65 -3.41
C GLN A 299 14.76 6.58 -2.27
N LYS A 300 14.03 6.06 -1.28
CA LYS A 300 13.50 6.85 -0.15
C LYS A 300 14.61 7.39 0.75
N HIS A 301 15.56 6.55 1.11
CA HIS A 301 16.58 6.86 2.11
C HIS A 301 17.90 7.27 1.48
N LEU A 302 18.23 6.72 0.30
CA LEU A 302 19.50 6.96 -0.37
C LEU A 302 19.45 7.94 -1.54
N ALA A 303 18.28 8.41 -1.97
CA ALA A 303 18.12 9.19 -3.21
C ALA A 303 18.86 8.52 -4.38
N HIS A 304 18.90 7.19 -4.38
CA HIS A 304 19.63 6.36 -5.32
C HIS A 304 18.68 5.30 -5.86
N THR A 305 18.78 5.01 -7.16
CA THR A 305 18.09 3.88 -7.78
C THR A 305 19.12 2.78 -8.02
N PRO A 306 19.10 1.69 -7.25
CA PRO A 306 19.98 0.55 -7.48
C PRO A 306 19.78 -0.03 -8.89
N LYS A 307 20.81 -0.69 -9.40
CA LYS A 307 20.74 -1.46 -10.64
C LYS A 307 19.70 -2.56 -10.49
N ASP A 308 18.75 -2.56 -11.42
CA ASP A 308 17.80 -3.65 -11.54
C ASP A 308 18.45 -4.86 -12.22
N PHE A 309 17.99 -6.06 -11.89
CA PHE A 309 18.55 -7.28 -12.46
C PHE A 309 18.34 -7.35 -13.98
N ASP A 310 17.23 -6.85 -14.51
CA ASP A 310 17.00 -6.85 -15.97
C ASP A 310 17.99 -5.94 -16.71
N SER A 311 18.57 -4.95 -16.01
CA SER A 311 19.61 -4.09 -16.60
C SER A 311 20.92 -4.84 -16.91
N VAL A 312 21.15 -5.98 -16.26
CA VAL A 312 22.35 -6.82 -16.47
C VAL A 312 22.04 -8.17 -17.11
N ALA A 313 20.83 -8.68 -16.92
CA ALA A 313 20.40 -9.99 -17.42
C ALA A 313 19.51 -9.90 -18.66
N GLY A 314 19.05 -8.71 -19.06
CA GLY A 314 17.99 -8.55 -20.05
C GLY A 314 16.61 -8.97 -19.50
N SER A 315 15.61 -9.06 -20.37
CA SER A 315 14.22 -9.28 -19.97
C SER A 315 13.50 -10.33 -20.81
N GLY A 316 12.38 -10.83 -20.30
CA GLY A 316 11.50 -11.77 -21.00
C GLY A 316 12.14 -13.15 -21.23
N ARG A 317 11.83 -13.78 -22.36
CA ARG A 317 12.28 -15.15 -22.68
C ARG A 317 13.81 -15.28 -22.84
N ASN A 318 14.49 -14.17 -23.13
CA ASN A 318 15.95 -14.14 -23.32
C ASN A 318 16.69 -13.65 -22.07
N ARG A 319 15.99 -13.49 -20.94
CA ARG A 319 16.60 -13.12 -19.65
C ARG A 319 17.61 -14.18 -19.25
N LEU A 320 18.82 -13.74 -18.98
CA LEU A 320 19.93 -14.58 -18.56
C LEU A 320 19.72 -15.03 -17.11
N ALA A 321 20.05 -16.30 -16.83
CA ALA A 321 20.33 -16.71 -15.46
C ALA A 321 21.59 -16.00 -14.95
N PHE A 322 21.72 -15.79 -13.64
CA PHE A 322 22.84 -15.02 -13.08
C PHE A 322 24.21 -15.59 -13.48
N ALA A 323 24.33 -16.92 -13.59
CA ALA A 323 25.54 -17.61 -14.04
C ALA A 323 26.00 -17.25 -15.45
N ASN A 324 25.14 -16.64 -16.27
CA ASN A 324 25.45 -16.23 -17.65
C ASN A 324 25.57 -14.71 -17.80
N VAL A 325 25.40 -13.94 -16.72
CA VAL A 325 25.54 -12.48 -16.76
C VAL A 325 27.03 -12.13 -16.91
N PRO A 326 27.42 -11.25 -17.85
CA PRO A 326 28.83 -10.86 -18.00
C PRO A 326 29.44 -10.34 -16.70
N MET A 327 30.70 -10.71 -16.43
CA MET A 327 31.37 -10.49 -15.14
C MET A 327 31.31 -9.03 -14.65
N ALA A 328 31.50 -8.07 -15.58
CA ALA A 328 31.42 -6.64 -15.26
C ALA A 328 30.01 -6.21 -14.82
N GLY A 329 28.97 -6.74 -15.48
CA GLY A 329 27.57 -6.50 -15.13
C GLY A 329 27.21 -7.14 -13.79
N ALA A 330 27.60 -8.40 -13.59
CA ALA A 330 27.40 -9.12 -12.33
C ALA A 330 28.07 -8.41 -11.16
N THR A 331 29.31 -7.94 -11.34
CA THR A 331 30.06 -7.17 -10.33
C THR A 331 29.34 -5.87 -9.99
N ALA A 332 28.96 -5.11 -11.01
CA ALA A 332 28.31 -3.82 -10.79
C ALA A 332 26.96 -3.96 -10.09
N TYR A 333 26.18 -4.99 -10.39
CA TYR A 333 24.88 -5.28 -9.76
C TYR A 333 25.05 -5.80 -8.32
N ALA A 334 25.81 -6.88 -8.13
CA ALA A 334 25.88 -7.55 -6.84
C ALA A 334 26.64 -6.74 -5.79
N ALA A 335 27.76 -6.12 -6.16
CA ALA A 335 28.51 -5.29 -5.22
C ALA A 335 27.72 -4.03 -4.81
N GLU A 336 26.89 -3.48 -5.71
CA GLU A 336 25.99 -2.38 -5.36
C GLU A 336 24.92 -2.81 -4.36
N ALA A 337 24.34 -4.01 -4.51
CA ALA A 337 23.35 -4.53 -3.58
C ALA A 337 23.92 -4.62 -2.14
N ALA A 338 25.17 -5.09 -1.99
CA ALA A 338 25.86 -5.10 -0.71
C ALA A 338 26.15 -3.67 -0.18
N ASP A 339 26.61 -2.74 -1.02
CA ASP A 339 26.88 -1.34 -0.63
C ASP A 339 25.59 -0.62 -0.19
N VAL A 340 24.50 -0.77 -0.96
CA VAL A 340 23.17 -0.27 -0.63
C VAL A 340 22.70 -0.81 0.71
N SER A 341 22.84 -2.11 0.95
CA SER A 341 22.48 -2.74 2.23
C SER A 341 23.26 -2.12 3.39
N LEU A 342 24.57 -1.90 3.24
CA LEU A 342 25.40 -1.28 4.27
C LEU A 342 24.95 0.16 4.57
N ARG A 343 24.72 0.97 3.54
CA ARG A 343 24.31 2.38 3.69
C ARG A 343 22.91 2.51 4.27
N LEU A 344 21.99 1.65 3.86
CA LEU A 344 20.65 1.59 4.45
C LEU A 344 20.73 1.21 5.93
N TRP A 345 21.56 0.23 6.29
CA TRP A 345 21.78 -0.12 7.70
C TRP A 345 22.33 1.05 8.51
N GLU A 346 23.33 1.77 8.01
CA GLU A 346 23.90 2.96 8.68
C GLU A 346 22.84 4.03 8.96
N MET A 347 21.88 4.19 8.04
CA MET A 347 20.82 5.16 8.19
C MET A 347 19.68 4.69 9.09
N LEU A 348 19.22 3.44 8.91
CA LEU A 348 17.99 2.93 9.52
C LEU A 348 18.22 2.37 10.92
N LYS A 349 19.37 1.74 11.18
CA LYS A 349 19.66 1.11 12.48
C LYS A 349 19.60 2.11 13.65
N PRO A 350 20.17 3.33 13.57
CA PRO A 350 20.07 4.30 14.65
C PRO A 350 18.63 4.77 14.92
N GLN A 351 17.76 4.74 13.90
CA GLN A 351 16.38 5.23 14.00
C GLN A 351 15.46 4.30 14.80
N LEU A 352 15.81 3.02 14.94
CA LEU A 352 15.03 2.05 15.73
C LEU A 352 14.71 2.55 17.15
N ARG A 353 15.63 3.28 17.78
CA ARG A 353 15.40 3.87 19.12
C ARG A 353 14.46 5.06 19.06
N VAL A 354 14.68 5.97 18.12
CA VAL A 354 13.88 7.18 17.92
C VAL A 354 12.43 6.81 17.62
N ASN A 355 12.25 5.81 16.76
CA ASN A 355 10.95 5.29 16.33
C ASN A 355 10.36 4.23 17.27
N LYS A 356 11.00 4.00 18.43
CA LYS A 356 10.54 3.04 19.48
C LYS A 356 10.33 1.60 18.98
N ALA A 357 11.02 1.21 17.90
CA ALA A 357 10.94 -0.10 17.27
C ALA A 357 12.10 -1.05 17.68
N LEU A 358 13.07 -0.58 18.46
CA LEU A 358 14.27 -1.37 18.81
C LEU A 358 13.92 -2.71 19.46
N ALA A 359 13.00 -2.73 20.42
CA ALA A 359 12.63 -3.95 21.13
C ALA A 359 11.95 -4.96 20.20
N LEU A 360 11.05 -4.48 19.32
CA LEU A 360 10.39 -5.32 18.31
C LEU A 360 11.44 -5.96 17.38
N TYR A 361 12.36 -5.16 16.85
CA TYR A 361 13.39 -5.67 15.94
C TYR A 361 14.36 -6.66 16.64
N GLU A 362 14.96 -6.29 17.78
CA GLU A 362 16.00 -7.12 18.42
C GLU A 362 15.44 -8.36 19.11
N LEU A 363 14.22 -8.31 19.65
CA LEU A 363 13.66 -9.42 20.45
C LEU A 363 12.71 -10.33 19.66
N LEU A 364 12.12 -9.85 18.55
CA LEU A 364 11.18 -10.63 17.74
C LEU A 364 11.69 -10.86 16.32
N GLU A 365 11.82 -9.80 15.52
CA GLU A 365 12.05 -9.94 14.07
C GLU A 365 13.40 -10.62 13.77
N LYS A 366 14.49 -10.11 14.36
CA LYS A 366 15.85 -10.59 14.09
C LYS A 366 16.09 -12.04 14.56
N PRO A 367 15.66 -12.48 15.76
CA PRO A 367 15.77 -13.89 16.15
C PRO A 367 14.98 -14.83 15.24
N LEU A 368 13.80 -14.38 14.76
CA LEU A 368 12.90 -15.20 13.96
C LEU A 368 13.49 -15.57 12.60
N VAL A 369 14.34 -14.72 12.00
CA VAL A 369 15.03 -15.00 10.72
C VAL A 369 15.68 -16.39 10.72
N ARG A 370 16.45 -16.72 11.77
CA ARG A 370 17.16 -18.00 11.83
C ARG A 370 16.25 -19.18 12.08
N ILE A 371 15.16 -18.96 12.83
CA ILE A 371 14.17 -19.99 13.11
C ILE A 371 13.45 -20.35 11.81
N LEU A 372 12.99 -19.34 11.06
CA LEU A 372 12.33 -19.55 9.76
C LEU A 372 13.27 -20.19 8.75
N ALA A 373 14.51 -19.70 8.61
CA ALA A 373 15.51 -20.34 7.75
C ALA A 373 15.74 -21.82 8.12
N GLY A 374 15.81 -22.13 9.42
CA GLY A 374 15.93 -23.51 9.89
C GLY A 374 14.71 -24.38 9.58
N MET A 375 13.50 -23.84 9.72
CA MET A 375 12.25 -24.52 9.38
C MET A 375 12.14 -24.78 7.87
N GLU A 376 12.46 -23.79 7.04
CA GLU A 376 12.39 -23.89 5.58
C GLU A 376 13.45 -24.87 5.03
N LEU A 377 14.67 -24.85 5.56
CA LEU A 377 15.70 -25.83 5.23
C LEU A 377 15.35 -27.26 5.67
N HIS A 378 14.62 -27.42 6.77
CA HIS A 378 14.18 -28.72 7.24
C HIS A 378 13.03 -29.28 6.37
N GLY A 379 12.11 -28.41 5.98
CA GLY A 379 10.92 -28.78 5.21
C GLY A 379 9.90 -29.59 6.00
N VAL A 380 8.91 -30.13 5.28
CA VAL A 380 7.89 -31.03 5.82
C VAL A 380 7.80 -32.26 4.92
N MET A 381 7.79 -33.45 5.53
CA MET A 381 7.60 -34.70 4.80
C MET A 381 6.12 -34.86 4.43
N VAL A 382 5.84 -35.17 3.17
CA VAL A 382 4.49 -35.40 2.65
C VAL A 382 4.39 -36.79 2.03
N ASP A 383 3.24 -37.45 2.24
CA ASP A 383 2.94 -38.72 1.57
C ASP A 383 2.40 -38.43 0.16
N ARG A 384 3.17 -38.85 -0.85
CA ARG A 384 2.85 -38.62 -2.26
C ARG A 384 1.65 -39.45 -2.72
N ASP A 385 1.47 -40.66 -2.20
CA ASP A 385 0.43 -41.56 -2.65
C ASP A 385 -0.92 -41.16 -2.06
N ASP A 386 -0.95 -40.68 -0.81
CA ASP A 386 -2.14 -40.06 -0.23
C ASP A 386 -2.55 -38.79 -0.99
N LEU A 387 -1.59 -37.92 -1.35
CA LEU A 387 -1.87 -36.73 -2.17
C LEU A 387 -2.45 -37.09 -3.55
N ARG A 388 -1.98 -38.17 -4.17
CA ARG A 388 -2.54 -38.68 -5.43
C ARG A 388 -3.95 -39.22 -5.25
N ALA A 389 -4.21 -39.95 -4.17
CA ALA A 389 -5.53 -40.47 -3.86
C ALA A 389 -6.53 -39.32 -3.64
N MET A 390 -6.15 -38.29 -2.88
CA MET A 390 -6.96 -37.08 -2.71
C MET A 390 -7.23 -36.35 -4.03
N SER A 391 -6.22 -36.24 -4.92
CA SER A 391 -6.40 -35.65 -6.25
C SER A 391 -7.46 -36.39 -7.07
N ALA A 392 -7.39 -37.72 -7.11
CA ALA A 392 -8.35 -38.55 -7.83
C ALA A 392 -9.78 -38.46 -7.21
N GLU A 393 -9.87 -38.34 -5.89
CA GLU A 393 -11.16 -38.12 -5.22
C GLU A 393 -11.78 -36.77 -5.61
N PHE A 394 -10.98 -35.69 -5.61
CA PHE A 394 -11.45 -34.37 -6.01
C PHE A 394 -11.88 -34.32 -7.47
N GLU A 395 -11.15 -34.97 -8.38
CA GLU A 395 -11.55 -35.09 -9.80
C GLU A 395 -12.91 -35.78 -9.94
N ARG A 396 -13.14 -36.88 -9.22
CA ARG A 396 -14.44 -37.57 -9.23
C ARG A 396 -15.55 -36.67 -8.72
N ARG A 397 -15.33 -36.00 -7.58
CA ARG A 397 -16.33 -35.10 -6.97
C ARG A 397 -16.65 -33.89 -7.86
N MET A 398 -15.64 -33.35 -8.54
CA MET A 398 -15.85 -32.28 -9.54
C MET A 398 -16.75 -32.75 -10.68
N ALA A 399 -16.51 -33.95 -11.22
CA ALA A 399 -17.32 -34.52 -12.29
C ALA A 399 -18.76 -34.86 -11.85
N GLU A 400 -18.97 -35.22 -10.58
CA GLU A 400 -20.31 -35.42 -10.00
C GLU A 400 -21.06 -34.08 -9.90
N ILE A 401 -20.43 -33.06 -9.32
CA ILE A 401 -21.04 -31.72 -9.19
C ILE A 401 -21.32 -31.10 -10.56
N GLU A 402 -20.44 -31.28 -11.55
CA GLU A 402 -20.66 -30.78 -12.91
C GLU A 402 -21.93 -31.38 -13.54
N LYS A 403 -22.23 -32.65 -13.27
CA LYS A 403 -23.48 -33.30 -13.74
C LYS A 403 -24.72 -32.83 -13.01
N ASP A 404 -24.60 -32.34 -11.79
CA ASP A 404 -25.73 -31.81 -11.01
C ASP A 404 -26.09 -30.36 -11.42
N VAL A 405 -25.18 -29.66 -12.11
CA VAL A 405 -25.33 -28.25 -12.52
C VAL A 405 -25.72 -28.10 -14.01
N ILE A 406 -25.39 -29.08 -14.87
CA ILE A 406 -25.80 -29.15 -16.29
C ILE A 406 -27.05 -30.01 -16.42
#